data_AF-A0A1G4RB26-F1
#
_entry.id   AF-A0A1G4RB26-F1
#
_cell.length_a   1.000
_cell.length_b   1.000
_cell.length_c   1.000
_cell.angle_alpha   90.00
_cell.angle_beta   90.00
_cell.angle_gamma   90.00
#
_symmetry.space_group_name_H-M   'P 1'
#
loop_
_entity.id
_entity.type
_entity.pdbx_description
1 polymer ?
#
loop_
_entity_poly.entity_id
_entity_poly.type
_entity_poly.pdbx_seq_one_letter_code
_entity_poly.pdbx_strand_id
1 'polypeptide(L)'
;MLRLQKEFQGLSYDLLVSHTTIVFSRYILLAWQHRQSTDQRTLGGLFYLLCDEVSTLDWVVALQQLIDLIHEVATRANKKLSQMIKSQLQQWIAGLPSYLKAYLPFSSCEV
;
A
#
# COMPACT_ATOMS: atom_id res chain seq x y z
N MET A 1 -28.49 -9.76 26.77
CA MET A 1 -29.01 -8.39 26.61
C MET A 1 -28.64 -7.60 27.86
N LEU A 2 -27.88 -6.50 27.74
CA LEU A 2 -27.48 -5.69 28.90
C LEU A 2 -28.75 -5.08 29.53
N ARG A 3 -29.07 -5.45 30.78
CA ARG A 3 -30.33 -5.08 31.46
C ARG A 3 -30.26 -3.66 32.06
N LEU A 4 -29.86 -2.70 31.24
CA LEU A 4 -29.41 -1.35 31.64
C LEU A 4 -30.55 -0.46 32.16
N GLN A 5 -31.81 -0.78 31.84
CA GLN A 5 -32.99 -0.01 32.25
C GLN A 5 -33.18 0.02 33.77
N LYS A 6 -32.61 -0.94 34.53
CA LYS A 6 -32.70 -0.98 35.99
C LYS A 6 -31.52 -0.32 36.71
N GLU A 7 -30.46 0.06 35.98
CA GLU A 7 -29.22 0.59 36.58
C GLU A 7 -29.27 2.09 36.86
N PHE A 8 -30.31 2.79 36.39
CA PHE A 8 -30.35 4.25 36.42
C PHE A 8 -31.69 4.81 36.86
N GLN A 9 -31.68 5.63 37.91
CA GLN A 9 -32.84 6.37 38.44
C GLN A 9 -32.49 7.84 38.73
N GLY A 10 -31.45 8.36 38.08
CA GLY A 10 -31.00 9.74 38.27
C GLY A 10 -31.89 10.76 37.57
N LEU A 11 -32.16 11.88 38.24
CA LEU A 11 -33.04 12.95 37.73
C LEU A 11 -32.30 14.20 37.22
N SER A 12 -30.98 14.32 37.43
CA SER A 12 -30.21 15.46 36.93
C SER A 12 -29.74 15.24 35.48
N TYR A 13 -29.64 16.33 34.72
CA TYR A 13 -29.21 16.29 33.32
C TYR A 13 -27.78 15.76 33.15
N ASP A 14 -26.84 16.19 33.99
CA ASP A 14 -25.44 15.70 33.95
C ASP A 14 -25.36 14.19 34.19
N LEU A 15 -26.19 13.68 35.09
CA LEU A 15 -26.26 12.26 35.41
C LEU A 15 -26.89 11.47 34.25
N LEU A 16 -27.91 12.04 33.58
CA LEU A 16 -28.52 11.44 32.38
C LEU A 16 -27.52 11.39 31.21
N VAL A 17 -26.80 12.48 30.94
CA VAL A 17 -25.76 12.54 29.90
C VAL A 17 -24.69 11.50 30.22
N SER A 18 -24.13 11.51 31.44
CA SER A 18 -23.11 10.55 31.87
C SER A 18 -23.58 9.10 31.70
N HIS A 19 -24.81 8.78 32.10
CA HIS A 19 -25.36 7.44 31.95
C HIS A 19 -25.51 7.03 30.49
N THR A 20 -26.05 7.90 29.63
CA THR A 20 -26.14 7.59 28.19
C THR A 20 -24.77 7.39 27.56
N THR A 21 -23.76 8.20 27.93
CA THR A 21 -22.38 8.03 27.47
C THR A 21 -21.79 6.68 27.89
N ILE A 22 -22.00 6.26 29.15
CA ILE A 22 -21.53 4.95 29.65
C ILE A 22 -22.22 3.81 28.89
N VAL A 23 -23.53 3.91 28.67
CA VAL A 23 -24.31 2.94 27.91
C VAL A 23 -23.79 2.83 26.48
N PHE A 24 -23.67 3.95 25.76
CA PHE A 24 -23.16 3.96 24.38
C PHE A 24 -21.74 3.40 24.30
N SER A 25 -20.85 3.78 25.22
CA SER A 25 -19.47 3.28 25.25
C SER A 25 -19.43 1.76 25.41
N ARG A 26 -20.26 1.18 26.30
CA ARG A 26 -20.38 -0.27 26.47
C ARG A 26 -20.89 -0.96 25.21
N TYR A 27 -21.90 -0.40 24.54
CA TYR A 27 -22.41 -0.95 23.28
C TYR A 27 -21.40 -0.87 22.14
N ILE A 28 -20.65 0.23 22.03
CA ILE A 28 -19.58 0.39 21.03
C ILE A 28 -18.49 -0.65 21.24
N LEU A 29 -18.03 -0.84 22.48
CA LEU A 29 -17.02 -1.84 22.82
C LEU A 29 -17.48 -3.26 22.50
N LEU A 30 -18.72 -3.61 22.86
CA LEU A 30 -19.27 -4.94 22.53
C LEU A 30 -19.44 -5.15 21.04
N ALA A 31 -19.89 -4.13 20.30
CA ALA A 31 -20.00 -4.21 18.84
C ALA A 31 -18.61 -4.38 18.19
N TRP A 32 -17.59 -3.69 18.70
CA TRP A 32 -16.21 -3.86 18.25
C TRP A 32 -15.69 -5.26 18.53
N GLN A 33 -15.87 -5.77 19.75
CA GLN A 33 -15.43 -7.12 20.12
C GLN A 33 -16.15 -8.19 19.30
N HIS A 34 -17.45 -8.00 19.04
CA HIS A 34 -18.22 -8.90 18.20
C HIS A 34 -17.72 -8.93 16.75
N ARG A 35 -17.37 -7.76 16.18
CA ARG A 35 -16.73 -7.70 14.85
C ARG A 35 -15.39 -8.43 14.85
N GLN A 36 -14.56 -8.28 15.88
CA GLN A 36 -13.29 -9.00 15.98
C GLN A 36 -13.46 -10.53 16.04
N SER A 37 -14.55 -11.03 16.62
CA SER A 37 -14.80 -12.46 16.75
C SER A 37 -15.54 -13.09 15.57
N THR A 38 -16.33 -12.29 14.84
CA THR A 38 -17.34 -12.81 13.91
C THR A 38 -17.16 -12.30 12.48
N ASP A 39 -16.53 -11.14 12.31
CA ASP A 39 -16.25 -10.58 10.98
C ASP A 39 -14.90 -11.14 10.51
N GLN A 40 -14.90 -11.91 9.41
CA GLN A 40 -13.66 -12.17 8.69
C GLN A 40 -13.11 -10.82 8.24
N ARG A 41 -11.79 -10.57 8.39
CA ARG A 41 -11.13 -9.28 8.07
C ARG A 41 -11.84 -8.62 6.89
N THR A 42 -12.43 -7.45 7.15
CA THR A 42 -13.24 -6.74 6.14
C THR A 42 -12.48 -6.67 4.82
N LEU A 43 -13.21 -6.68 3.69
CA LEU A 43 -12.60 -6.57 2.35
C LEU A 43 -11.61 -5.40 2.26
N GLY A 44 -11.82 -4.31 3.03
CA GLY A 44 -10.88 -3.20 3.12
C GLY A 44 -9.53 -3.56 3.76
N GLY A 45 -9.50 -4.38 4.81
CA GLY A 45 -8.26 -4.88 5.40
C GLY A 45 -7.53 -5.88 4.48
N LEU A 46 -8.28 -6.71 3.76
CA LEU A 46 -7.72 -7.60 2.74
C LEU A 46 -7.16 -6.79 1.56
N PHE A 47 -7.89 -5.78 1.07
CA PHE A 47 -7.46 -4.91 -0.01
C PHE A 47 -6.24 -4.07 0.38
N TYR A 48 -6.17 -3.58 1.61
CA TYR A 48 -4.99 -2.89 2.14
C TYR A 48 -3.75 -3.79 2.10
N LEU A 49 -3.86 -5.03 2.61
CA LEU A 49 -2.75 -5.99 2.60
C LEU A 49 -2.32 -6.36 1.17
N LEU A 50 -3.29 -6.59 0.28
CA LEU A 50 -3.02 -6.89 -1.13
C LEU A 50 -2.37 -5.71 -1.86
N CYS A 51 -2.81 -4.46 -1.61
CA CYS A 51 -2.20 -3.27 -2.22
C CYS A 51 -0.78 -3.00 -1.69
N ASP A 52 -0.54 -3.25 -0.40
CA ASP A 52 0.79 -3.16 0.21
C ASP A 52 1.76 -4.16 -0.43
N GLU A 53 1.31 -5.41 -0.62
CA GLU A 53 2.11 -6.50 -1.20
C GLU A 53 2.32 -6.35 -2.72
N VAL A 54 1.33 -5.83 -3.46
CA VAL A 54 1.37 -5.70 -4.94
C VAL A 54 2.11 -4.44 -5.41
N SER A 55 2.17 -3.36 -4.63
CA SER A 55 2.55 -2.04 -5.16
C SER A 55 4.05 -1.83 -5.43
N THR A 56 4.94 -2.63 -4.84
CA THR A 56 6.37 -2.25 -4.81
C THR A 56 7.35 -3.28 -5.38
N LEU A 57 7.01 -4.57 -5.42
CA LEU A 57 8.00 -5.61 -5.71
C LEU A 57 8.02 -6.09 -7.17
N ASP A 58 6.89 -6.19 -7.86
CA ASP A 58 6.87 -6.95 -9.12
C ASP A 58 7.32 -6.12 -10.34
N TRP A 59 6.84 -4.87 -10.46
CA TRP A 59 7.14 -4.06 -11.64
C TRP A 59 8.57 -3.51 -11.66
N VAL A 60 9.14 -3.16 -10.50
CA VAL A 60 10.53 -2.67 -10.39
C VAL A 60 11.50 -3.78 -10.80
N VAL A 61 11.25 -4.99 -10.28
CA VAL A 61 12.04 -6.18 -10.61
C VAL A 61 11.90 -6.53 -12.08
N ALA A 62 10.68 -6.51 -12.64
CA ALA A 62 10.45 -6.76 -14.07
C ALA A 62 11.14 -5.71 -14.95
N LEU A 63 11.12 -4.43 -14.55
CA LEU A 63 11.80 -3.36 -15.27
C LEU A 63 13.31 -3.55 -15.23
N GLN A 64 13.88 -3.92 -14.08
CA GLN A 64 15.31 -4.19 -13.95
C GLN A 64 15.73 -5.38 -14.83
N GLN A 65 14.99 -6.49 -14.79
CA GLN A 65 15.21 -7.66 -15.64
C GLN A 65 15.15 -7.32 -17.14
N LEU A 66 14.23 -6.44 -17.54
CA LEU A 66 14.14 -5.98 -18.92
C LEU A 66 15.40 -5.25 -19.37
N ILE A 67 15.95 -4.36 -18.53
CA ILE A 67 17.17 -3.63 -18.91
C ILE A 67 18.38 -4.57 -18.95
N ASP A 68 18.48 -5.52 -18.03
CA ASP A 68 19.54 -6.52 -18.02
C ASP A 68 19.49 -7.38 -19.30
N LEU A 69 18.29 -7.78 -19.73
CA LEU A 69 18.09 -8.51 -20.99
C LEU A 69 18.52 -7.66 -22.20
N ILE A 70 18.16 -6.38 -22.24
CA ILE A 70 18.58 -5.46 -23.31
C ILE A 70 20.11 -5.32 -23.33
N HIS A 71 20.76 -5.29 -22.16
CA HIS A 71 22.21 -5.25 -22.07
C HIS A 71 22.86 -6.53 -22.60
N GLU A 72 22.34 -7.70 -22.21
CA GLU A 72 22.80 -9.00 -22.71
C GLU A 72 22.68 -9.08 -24.25
N VAL A 73 21.55 -8.65 -24.81
CA VAL A 73 21.35 -8.58 -26.26
C VAL A 73 22.35 -7.61 -26.90
N ALA A 74 22.60 -6.45 -26.29
CA ALA A 74 23.53 -5.46 -26.82
C ALA A 74 24.99 -5.96 -26.82
N THR A 75 25.38 -6.82 -25.88
CA THR A 75 26.74 -7.41 -25.83
C THR A 75 26.95 -8.49 -26.89
N ARG A 76 25.90 -9.23 -27.26
CA ARG A 76 25.94 -10.27 -28.31
C ARG A 76 25.79 -9.69 -29.72
N ALA A 77 25.29 -8.46 -29.83
CA ALA A 77 25.10 -7.77 -31.09
C ALA A 77 26.40 -7.22 -31.69
N ASN A 78 26.44 -7.07 -33.02
CA ASN A 78 27.53 -6.37 -33.69
C ASN A 78 27.67 -4.91 -33.22
N LYS A 79 28.90 -4.37 -33.26
CA LYS A 79 29.24 -3.03 -32.72
C LYS A 79 28.25 -1.92 -33.12
N LYS A 80 27.86 -1.85 -34.40
CA LYS A 80 26.91 -0.85 -34.92
C LYS A 80 25.53 -0.98 -34.26
N LEU A 81 25.03 -2.20 -34.13
CA LEU A 81 23.73 -2.47 -33.50
C LEU A 81 23.78 -2.24 -31.99
N SER A 82 24.88 -2.63 -31.33
CA SER A 82 25.11 -2.36 -29.91
C SER A 82 25.10 -0.86 -29.60
N GLN A 83 25.77 -0.05 -30.44
CA GLN A 83 25.74 1.42 -30.31
C GLN A 83 24.34 2.00 -30.51
N MET A 84 23.59 1.48 -31.49
CA MET A 84 22.20 1.91 -31.71
C MET A 84 21.29 1.55 -30.53
N ILE A 85 21.42 0.34 -29.96
CA ILE A 85 20.64 -0.08 -28.78
C ILE A 85 20.96 0.83 -27.60
N LYS A 86 22.24 1.13 -27.35
CA LYS A 86 22.66 2.03 -26.27
C LYS A 86 22.10 3.45 -26.44
N SER A 87 22.17 4.02 -27.64
CA SER A 87 21.67 5.38 -27.88
C SER A 87 20.15 5.47 -27.73
N GLN A 88 19.40 4.46 -28.19
CA GLN A 88 17.96 4.39 -28.01
C GLN A 88 17.57 4.22 -26.54
N LEU A 89 18.29 3.37 -25.79
CA LEU A 89 18.05 3.18 -24.37
C LEU A 89 18.29 4.48 -23.58
N GLN A 90 19.36 5.22 -23.88
CA GLN A 90 19.63 6.51 -23.26
C GLN A 90 18.54 7.55 -23.56
N GLN A 91 18.06 7.63 -24.81
CA GLN A 91 16.97 8.54 -25.19
C GLN A 91 15.68 8.20 -24.45
N TRP A 92 15.34 6.92 -24.36
CA TRP A 92 14.18 6.46 -23.61
C TRP A 92 14.29 6.78 -22.12
N ILE A 93 15.44 6.49 -21.48
CA ILE A 93 15.68 6.81 -20.07
C ILE A 93 15.56 8.31 -19.83
N ALA A 94 16.10 9.16 -20.72
CA ALA A 94 15.99 10.61 -20.61
C ALA A 94 14.53 11.10 -20.60
N GLY A 95 13.66 10.45 -21.39
CA GLY A 95 12.22 10.74 -21.48
C GLY A 95 11.37 10.23 -20.30
N LEU A 96 11.91 9.41 -19.40
CA LEU A 96 11.14 8.88 -18.26
C LEU A 96 10.87 9.95 -17.19
N PRO A 97 9.70 9.86 -16.51
CA PRO A 97 9.43 10.59 -15.28
C PRO A 97 10.50 10.38 -14.20
N SER A 98 10.73 11.40 -13.36
CA SER A 98 11.74 11.38 -12.30
C SER A 98 11.58 10.23 -11.31
N TYR A 99 10.33 9.89 -10.95
CA TYR A 99 10.06 8.80 -10.02
C TYR A 99 10.46 7.42 -10.59
N LEU A 100 10.46 7.22 -11.91
CA LEU A 100 10.91 5.96 -12.53
C LEU A 100 12.43 5.89 -12.67
N LYS A 101 13.09 7.04 -12.88
CA LYS A 101 14.56 7.11 -12.97
C LYS A 101 15.27 6.66 -11.70
N ALA A 102 14.66 6.88 -10.54
CA ALA A 102 15.19 6.45 -9.24
C ALA A 102 15.34 4.92 -9.10
N TYR A 103 14.60 4.14 -9.90
CA TYR A 103 14.62 2.67 -9.86
C TYR A 103 15.53 2.05 -10.93
N LEU A 104 16.13 2.86 -11.81
CA LEU A 104 17.02 2.38 -12.85
C LEU A 104 18.47 2.27 -12.32
N PRO A 105 19.13 1.10 -12.46
CA PRO A 105 20.48 0.87 -11.93
C PRO A 105 21.59 1.66 -12.66
N PHE A 106 21.25 2.39 -13.72
CA PHE A 106 22.21 3.11 -14.57
C PHE A 106 22.40 4.59 -14.22
N SER A 107 21.75 5.10 -13.17
CA SER A 107 21.76 6.54 -12.85
C SER A 107 22.97 7.03 -12.04
N SER A 108 23.87 6.14 -11.60
CA SER A 108 25.08 6.54 -10.85
C SER A 108 26.36 6.32 -11.64
N CYS A 109 26.53 7.10 -12.72
CA CYS A 109 27.85 7.45 -13.24
C CYS A 109 27.84 8.97 -13.51
N GLU A 110 27.81 9.77 -12.44
CA GLU A 110 28.31 11.14 -12.52
C GLU A 110 29.85 11.08 -12.49
N VAL A 111 30.42 11.76 -13.48
CA VAL A 111 31.87 12.03 -13.66
C VAL A 111 32.28 13.15 -12.72
#